data_AF-A0A923VT21-F1
#
_entry.id   AF-A0A923VT21-F1
#
_cell.length_a   1.000
_cell.length_b   1.000
_cell.length_c   1.000
_cell.angle_alpha   90.00
_cell.angle_beta   90.00
_cell.angle_gamma   90.00
#
_symmetry.space_group_name_H-M   'P 1'
#
loop_
_entity.id
_entity.type
_entity.pdbx_description
1 polymer ?
#
loop_
_entity_poly.entity_id
_entity_poly.type
_entity_poly.pdbx_seq_one_letter_code
_entity_poly.pdbx_strand_id
1 'polypeptide(L)' 'NEKFGNWEKIKRFELTPEIWSTEAGHLTPTMKLKRKVVLEKYKNLYDKIYNIS' A
#
# COMPACT_ATOMS: atom_id res chain seq x y z
N ASN A 1 13.85 -15.64 -0.56
CA ASN A 1 14.02 -14.42 -1.40
C ASN A 1 15.33 -14.39 -2.20
N GLU A 2 15.81 -15.54 -2.68
CA GLU A 2 17.12 -15.63 -3.37
C GLU A 2 17.04 -15.64 -4.90
N LYS A 3 15.83 -15.68 -5.47
CA LYS A 3 15.60 -15.73 -6.92
C LYS A 3 15.16 -14.40 -7.56
N PHE A 4 14.98 -13.35 -6.77
CA PHE A 4 14.51 -12.05 -7.24
C PHE A 4 15.67 -11.06 -7.31
N GLY A 5 15.75 -10.29 -8.40
CA GLY A 5 16.73 -9.24 -8.58
C GLY A 5 16.64 -8.22 -7.43
N ASN A 6 17.75 -7.56 -7.10
CA ASN A 6 17.77 -6.58 -5.99
C ASN A 6 16.74 -5.44 -6.14
N TRP A 7 16.23 -5.20 -7.35
CA TRP A 7 15.18 -4.22 -7.65
C TRP A 7 13.75 -4.74 -7.41
N GLU A 8 13.55 -6.05 -7.36
CA GLU A 8 12.24 -6.70 -7.11
C GLU A 8 11.99 -6.94 -5.62
N LYS A 9 13.01 -6.75 -4.78
CA LYS A 9 12.90 -6.90 -3.33
C LYS A 9 12.18 -5.69 -2.73
N ILE A 10 11.23 -5.97 -1.84
CA ILE A 10 10.58 -4.94 -1.03
C ILE A 10 11.65 -4.30 -0.13
N LYS A 11 11.94 -3.01 -0.37
CA LYS A 11 12.96 -2.27 0.38
C LYS A 11 12.44 -1.70 1.71
N ARG A 12 11.17 -1.30 1.74
CA ARG A 12 10.47 -0.74 2.89
C ARG A 12 9.00 -1.06 2.79
N PHE A 13 8.37 -1.37 3.91
CA PHE A 13 6.94 -1.53 4.04
C PHE A 13 6.49 -0.84 5.33
N GLU A 14 5.27 -0.31 5.33
CA GLU A 14 4.62 0.25 6.51
C GLU A 14 3.31 -0.50 6.72
N LEU A 15 2.87 -0.58 7.97
CA LEU A 15 1.60 -1.22 8.32
C LEU A 15 0.52 -0.15 8.41
N THR A 16 -0.62 -0.41 7.76
CA THR A 16 -1.81 0.41 7.96
C THR A 16 -2.43 0.06 9.32
N PRO A 17 -2.89 1.05 10.10
CA PRO A 17 -3.47 0.82 11.41
C PRO A 17 -4.85 0.16 11.37
N GLU A 18 -5.48 0.12 10.18
CA GLU A 18 -6.81 -0.45 9.96
C GLU A 18 -6.77 -1.61 8.96
N ILE A 19 -7.77 -2.48 9.08
CA ILE A 19 -8.00 -3.59 8.18
C ILE A 19 -8.73 -3.06 6.93
N TRP A 20 -8.26 -3.48 5.75
CA TRP A 20 -8.92 -3.13 4.50
C TRP A 20 -10.21 -3.92 4.32
N SER A 21 -11.30 -3.23 4.05
CA SER A 21 -12.61 -3.84 3.79
C SER A 21 -13.26 -3.27 2.53
N THR A 22 -14.24 -4.00 2.01
CA THR A 22 -15.10 -3.54 0.92
C THR A 22 -16.05 -2.42 1.39
N GLU A 23 -16.53 -2.50 2.65
CA GLU A 23 -17.40 -1.49 3.28
C GLU A 23 -16.70 -0.14 3.46
N ALA A 24 -15.44 -0.15 3.90
CA ALA A 24 -14.65 1.07 4.03
C ALA A 24 -14.14 1.60 2.67
N GLY A 25 -14.50 0.94 1.56
CA GLY A 25 -14.21 1.37 0.20
C GLY A 25 -12.75 1.13 -0.25
N HIS A 26 -11.93 0.45 0.56
CA HIS A 26 -10.54 0.13 0.19
C HIS A 26 -10.47 -0.98 -0.87
N LEU A 27 -11.43 -1.89 -0.87
CA LEU A 27 -11.50 -3.03 -1.77
C LEU A 27 -12.69 -2.90 -2.74
N THR A 28 -12.54 -3.45 -3.94
CA THR A 28 -13.67 -3.70 -4.85
C THR A 28 -14.52 -4.85 -4.32
N PRO A 29 -15.78 -4.99 -4.76
CA PRO A 29 -16.62 -6.16 -4.43
C PRO A 29 -15.95 -7.50 -4.79
N THR A 30 -14.96 -7.47 -5.69
CA THR A 30 -14.12 -8.59 -6.11
C THR A 30 -12.81 -8.73 -5.31
N MET A 31 -12.72 -8.11 -4.13
CA MET A 31 -11.54 -8.12 -3.23
C MET A 31 -10.25 -7.55 -3.83
N LYS A 32 -10.32 -6.78 -4.93
CA LYS A 32 -9.15 -6.10 -5.49
C LYS A 32 -8.94 -4.76 -4.79
N LEU A 33 -7.69 -4.41 -4.52
CA LEU A 33 -7.34 -3.12 -3.91
C LEU A 33 -7.72 -1.95 -4.83
N LYS A 34 -8.48 -0.98 -4.31
CA LYS A 34 -8.69 0.31 -4.95
C LYS A 34 -7.52 1.24 -4.63
N ARG A 35 -6.48 1.14 -5.47
CA ARG A 35 -5.22 1.89 -5.30
C ARG A 35 -5.42 3.40 -5.07
N LYS A 36 -6.31 4.07 -5.81
CA LYS A 36 -6.55 5.51 -5.66
C LYS A 36 -7.01 5.87 -4.24
N VAL A 37 -8.07 5.22 -3.77
CA VAL A 37 -8.66 5.46 -2.44
C VAL A 37 -7.64 5.17 -1.33
N VAL A 38 -6.92 4.06 -1.44
CA VAL A 38 -5.90 3.65 -0.45
C VAL A 38 -4.71 4.62 -0.46
N LEU A 39 -4.25 5.05 -1.63
CA LEU A 39 -3.14 5.99 -1.76
C LEU A 39 -3.52 7.37 -1.21
N GLU A 40 -4.73 7.86 -1.47
CA GLU A 40 -5.22 9.12 -0.91
C GLU A 40 -5.34 9.05 0.61
N LYS A 41 -5.91 7.96 1.14
CA LYS A 41 -6.09 7.75 2.59
C LYS A 41 -4.77 7.65 3.34
N TYR A 42 -3.79 6.93 2.77
CA TYR A 42 -2.47 6.73 3.38
C TYR A 42 -1.37 7.54 2.69
N LYS A 43 -1.72 8.69 2.10
CA LYS A 43 -0.75 9.53 1.39
C LYS A 43 0.43 9.89 2.29
N ASN A 44 0.19 10.13 3.58
CA ASN A 44 1.25 10.38 4.56
C ASN A 44 2.24 9.20 4.71
N LEU A 45 1.75 7.96 4.77
CA LEU A 45 2.61 6.77 4.82
C LEU A 45 3.38 6.60 3.50
N TYR A 46 2.74 6.87 2.38
CA TYR A 46 3.38 6.85 1.06
C TYR A 46 4.52 7.88 0.98
N ASP A 47 4.23 9.14 1.35
CA ASP A 47 5.22 10.23 1.36
C ASP A 47 6.38 9.91 2.31
N LYS A 48 6.13 9.26 3.46
CA LYS A 48 7.15 8.78 4.41
C LYS A 48 8.02 7.63 3.86
N ILE A 49 7.46 6.76 3.02
CA ILE A 49 8.23 5.67 2.40
C ILE A 49 9.20 6.25 1.37
N TYR A 50 8.74 7.20 0.57
CA TYR A 50 9.53 7.81 -0.51
C TYR A 50 10.30 9.07 -0.10
N ASN A 51 10.14 9.55 1.14
CA ASN A 51 10.72 10.81 1.64
C ASN A 51 10.52 11.96 0.65
N ILE A 52 9.31 12.09 0.10
CA ILE A 52 8.96 13.22 -0.77
C ILE A 52 8.78 14.43 0.15
N SER A 53 9.85 15.22 0.31
CA SER A 53 9.86 16.51 1.01
C SER A 53 9.97 17.66 0.02
#